data_AF-A0A7S3P5P2-F1
#
_entry.id   AF-A0A7S3P5P2-F1
#
_cell.length_a   1.000
_cell.length_b   1.000
_cell.length_c   1.000
_cell.angle_alpha   90.00
_cell.angle_beta   90.00
_cell.angle_gamma   90.00
#
_symmetry.space_group_name_H-M   'P 1'
#
loop_
_entity.id
_entity.type
_entity.pdbx_description
1 polymer ?
#
loop_
_entity_poly.entity_id
_entity_poly.type
_entity_poly.pdbx_seq_one_letter_code
_entity_poly.pdbx_strand_id
1 'polypeptide(L)'
;MTNWWYDRRQALQQQQQQQQQTLKVVRTLYTDDPVPDPEPFGESSDPLVTLYKGTYEANAPSEDRSTVVIGDTWLFAGVWDGHGGYQCAEFTQNIVFQNFADAFAESRADIPVSFAKAYFKTNKDYYHFARALNHRDTFFAGTCAVACFIDLTQQKLWCSNLGDSRAVMGTFRDDGTLHTEALSVDHTAASLIERQRIQEAHPHDEEVVLDMTQFYEGSDEDDSYEEPPDWRVKKVAAFTRSIGDLQLKEKNTSALFNSYMPEENQILPRPGAVDKQTNTPTPPYIFSDPETKEFPLQHAGFVIIACDGVWDEMSNQQAVHCVANLLRQHEGSSSTNIAELFIEKVLEKAVERLREEGYEDDLTLEELKRRPKGKATEGSRSRMHDDITVVIVEFGDTDKHCQEDLPFSSSSLQKCKAQTENRKGMRSSRKTPAPFLTIEEILREKEERKEVDKQIVEMMEFFDGMNTRHLEILFNALDVDGNGTLDHDEVYRLINQVMLTDVEPAVVDVAFREMDGDGNGSVDFSEFVAFFGHNKEST
;
A
#
# COMPACT_ATOMS: atom_id res chain seq x y z
N MET A 1 -21.25 -14.69 36.62
CA MET A 1 -21.22 -14.17 35.24
C MET A 1 -21.55 -12.67 35.14
N THR A 2 -21.91 -11.98 36.23
CA THR A 2 -22.36 -10.56 36.19
C THR A 2 -21.28 -9.51 36.45
N ASN A 3 -20.08 -9.87 36.93
CA ASN A 3 -19.01 -8.89 37.18
C ASN A 3 -18.06 -8.68 36.00
N TRP A 4 -17.97 -9.61 35.05
CA TRP A 4 -17.10 -9.47 33.87
C TRP A 4 -17.51 -8.30 32.96
N TRP A 5 -18.82 -8.08 32.80
CA TRP A 5 -19.32 -6.94 32.04
C TRP A 5 -19.12 -5.61 32.75
N TYR A 6 -19.14 -5.58 34.09
CA TYR A 6 -18.87 -4.37 34.86
C TYR A 6 -17.38 -4.03 34.84
N ASP A 7 -16.52 -5.04 35.03
CA ASP A 7 -15.06 -4.89 35.00
C ASP A 7 -14.56 -4.58 33.58
N ARG A 8 -15.17 -5.15 32.52
CA ARG A 8 -14.89 -4.80 31.13
C ARG A 8 -15.39 -3.40 30.77
N ARG A 9 -16.50 -2.94 31.36
CA ARG A 9 -16.99 -1.55 31.17
C ARG A 9 -16.14 -0.53 31.93
N GLN A 10 -15.63 -0.88 33.12
CA GLN A 10 -14.65 -0.08 33.86
C GLN A 10 -13.28 -0.08 33.19
N ALA A 11 -12.84 -1.20 32.64
CA ALA A 11 -11.61 -1.29 31.84
C ALA A 11 -11.76 -0.54 30.51
N LEU A 12 -12.92 -0.60 29.85
CA LEU A 12 -13.23 0.23 28.67
C LEU A 12 -13.39 1.70 29.04
N GLN A 13 -13.89 2.04 30.23
CA GLN A 13 -13.93 3.42 30.73
C GLN A 13 -12.54 3.92 31.13
N GLN A 14 -11.66 3.07 31.66
CA GLN A 14 -10.25 3.38 31.93
C GLN A 14 -9.44 3.45 30.64
N GLN A 15 -9.73 2.59 29.66
CA GLN A 15 -9.14 2.61 28.32
C GLN A 15 -9.65 3.82 27.53
N GLN A 16 -10.92 4.22 27.69
CA GLN A 16 -11.45 5.48 27.16
C GLN A 16 -10.90 6.69 27.92
N GLN A 17 -10.65 6.60 29.23
CA GLN A 17 -9.98 7.66 29.98
C GLN A 17 -8.47 7.75 29.63
N GLN A 18 -7.82 6.64 29.30
CA GLN A 18 -6.46 6.60 28.73
C GLN A 18 -6.43 7.10 27.28
N GLN A 19 -7.41 6.74 26.46
CA GLN A 19 -7.61 7.31 25.11
C GLN A 19 -7.99 8.80 25.15
N GLN A 20 -8.60 9.27 26.24
CA GLN A 20 -8.83 10.70 26.48
C GLN A 20 -7.57 11.43 26.99
N GLN A 21 -6.51 10.72 27.38
CA GLN A 21 -5.19 11.32 27.62
C GLN A 21 -4.39 11.51 26.31
N THR A 22 -4.84 10.93 25.20
CA THR A 22 -4.18 10.93 23.87
C THR A 22 -4.09 12.32 23.23
N LEU A 23 -4.94 13.28 23.63
CA LEU A 23 -4.91 14.67 23.16
C LEU A 23 -3.64 15.45 23.59
N LYS A 24 -2.79 14.91 24.47
CA LYS A 24 -1.61 15.62 24.99
C LYS A 24 -0.34 15.44 24.15
N VAL A 25 -0.20 14.37 23.38
CA VAL A 25 1.08 14.05 22.68
C VAL A 25 1.07 14.53 21.24
N VAL A 26 -0.04 14.36 20.53
CA VAL A 26 -0.12 14.64 19.10
C VAL A 26 -1.35 15.49 18.77
N ARG A 27 -1.15 16.50 17.93
CA ARG A 27 -2.22 17.26 17.28
C ARG A 27 -2.30 16.87 15.81
N THR A 28 -3.50 16.72 15.25
CA THR A 28 -3.66 16.43 13.82
C THR A 28 -4.60 17.40 13.11
N LEU A 29 -4.26 17.76 11.87
CA LEU A 29 -4.98 18.69 11.01
C LEU A 29 -5.16 18.07 9.61
N TYR A 30 -6.43 17.99 9.16
CA TYR A 30 -6.89 17.29 7.95
C TYR A 30 -7.82 18.14 7.08
N THR A 31 -8.16 17.64 5.89
CA THR A 31 -8.82 18.38 4.79
C THR A 31 -9.90 17.57 4.08
N ASP A 32 -10.90 17.05 4.82
CA ASP A 32 -12.11 16.34 4.33
C ASP A 32 -12.08 14.79 4.33
N ASP A 33 -12.28 14.19 5.51
CA ASP A 33 -13.42 13.31 5.87
C ASP A 33 -13.36 12.97 7.39
N PRO A 34 -14.49 12.73 8.08
CA PRO A 34 -14.57 12.83 9.53
C PRO A 34 -14.10 11.53 10.22
N VAL A 35 -12.89 11.55 10.78
CA VAL A 35 -12.68 10.83 12.05
C VAL A 35 -13.35 11.70 13.12
N PRO A 36 -14.26 11.17 13.96
CA PRO A 36 -14.93 11.99 14.95
C PRO A 36 -13.89 12.70 15.81
N ASP A 37 -13.95 14.04 15.83
CA ASP A 37 -13.14 14.86 16.72
C ASP A 37 -13.28 14.29 18.14
N PRO A 38 -12.19 13.85 18.80
CA PRO A 38 -12.26 13.67 20.23
C PRO A 38 -12.61 15.03 20.84
N GLU A 39 -13.70 15.09 21.63
CA GLU A 39 -14.15 16.33 22.26
C GLU A 39 -12.98 17.05 22.96
N PRO A 40 -12.86 18.39 22.82
CA PRO A 40 -11.72 19.13 23.34
C PRO A 40 -11.74 19.12 24.88
N PHE A 41 -10.98 18.20 25.47
CA PHE A 41 -10.68 18.23 26.89
C PHE A 41 -9.45 19.11 27.14
N GLY A 42 -9.73 20.36 27.53
CA GLY A 42 -8.80 21.21 28.28
C GLY A 42 -7.71 21.90 27.45
N GLU A 43 -7.75 23.23 27.45
CA GLU A 43 -6.61 24.06 27.06
C GLU A 43 -5.36 23.75 27.91
N SER A 44 -4.18 23.85 27.28
CA SER A 44 -2.83 24.01 27.89
C SER A 44 -1.94 22.76 28.07
N SER A 45 -1.43 22.22 26.96
CA SER A 45 -0.03 21.76 26.81
C SER A 45 0.35 21.71 25.33
N ASP A 46 1.50 22.28 24.94
CA ASP A 46 2.00 22.21 23.56
C ASP A 46 2.24 20.73 23.17
N PRO A 47 1.75 20.25 22.01
CA PRO A 47 1.94 18.87 21.60
C PRO A 47 3.41 18.58 21.27
N LEU A 48 3.86 17.36 21.52
CA LEU A 48 5.20 16.90 21.12
C LEU A 48 5.32 16.77 19.60
N VAL A 49 4.20 16.49 18.92
CA VAL A 49 4.13 16.39 17.46
C VAL A 49 2.86 17.06 16.94
N THR A 50 2.98 17.83 15.86
CA THR A 50 1.84 18.28 15.07
C THR A 50 1.89 17.64 13.68
N LEU A 51 0.77 17.06 13.26
CA LEU A 51 0.63 16.37 11.98
C LEU A 51 -0.26 17.18 11.03
N TYR A 52 0.26 17.44 9.84
CA TYR A 52 -0.47 18.07 8.75
C TYR A 52 -0.52 17.08 7.59
N LYS A 53 -1.70 16.86 7.01
CA LYS A 53 -1.87 16.02 5.82
C LYS A 53 -2.73 16.76 4.81
N GLY A 54 -2.39 16.60 3.53
CA GLY A 54 -3.18 17.14 2.42
C GLY A 54 -2.96 16.32 1.14
N THR A 55 -3.98 16.33 0.28
CA THR A 55 -3.95 15.74 -1.06
C THR A 55 -4.61 16.70 -2.05
N TYR A 56 -4.04 16.82 -3.25
CA TYR A 56 -4.61 17.55 -4.36
C TYR A 56 -4.62 16.69 -5.62
N GLU A 57 -5.81 16.47 -6.16
CA GLU A 57 -6.05 15.49 -7.22
C GLU A 57 -5.85 16.12 -8.61
N ALA A 58 -4.93 15.54 -9.39
CA ALA A 58 -4.83 15.67 -10.83
C ALA A 58 -5.68 14.61 -11.53
N ASN A 59 -5.65 13.38 -11.02
CA ASN A 59 -6.43 12.23 -11.50
C ASN A 59 -7.83 12.20 -10.86
N ALA A 60 -8.74 11.40 -11.43
CA ALA A 60 -10.09 11.22 -10.93
C ALA A 60 -10.57 9.77 -11.15
N PRO A 61 -10.66 8.94 -10.10
CA PRO A 61 -10.20 9.22 -8.73
C PRO A 61 -8.69 9.48 -8.65
N SER A 62 -8.21 10.13 -7.58
CA SER A 62 -6.78 10.22 -7.31
C SER A 62 -6.18 8.82 -7.12
N GLU A 63 -4.98 8.62 -7.61
CA GLU A 63 -4.22 7.38 -7.49
C GLU A 63 -3.37 7.36 -6.20
N ASP A 64 -3.03 8.52 -5.66
CA ASP A 64 -2.35 8.70 -4.37
C ASP A 64 -3.16 8.29 -3.15
N ARG A 65 -2.48 7.80 -2.11
CA ARG A 65 -3.01 7.56 -0.76
C ARG A 65 -1.99 7.95 0.31
N SER A 66 -2.46 8.07 1.56
CA SER A 66 -1.55 8.25 2.71
C SER A 66 -2.15 7.72 4.01
N THR A 67 -1.31 7.11 4.83
CA THR A 67 -1.68 6.49 6.09
C THR A 67 -0.91 7.14 7.23
N VAL A 68 -1.61 7.43 8.34
CA VAL A 68 -0.98 7.87 9.58
C VAL A 68 -1.57 7.06 10.73
N VAL A 69 -0.71 6.43 11.52
CA VAL A 69 -1.07 5.70 12.74
C VAL A 69 -0.26 6.25 13.90
N ILE A 70 -0.96 6.65 14.96
CA ILE A 70 -0.37 7.29 16.13
C ILE A 70 -0.43 6.30 17.31
N GLY A 71 0.70 6.07 17.95
CA GLY A 71 0.80 5.41 19.25
C GLY A 71 1.17 6.39 20.36
N ASP A 72 1.40 5.87 21.57
CA ASP A 72 1.64 6.71 22.76
C ASP A 72 2.90 7.58 22.65
N THR A 73 3.99 7.01 22.13
CA THR A 73 5.29 7.68 21.98
C THR A 73 5.93 7.39 20.63
N TRP A 74 5.13 6.98 19.64
CA TRP A 74 5.60 6.63 18.32
C TRP A 74 4.53 6.96 17.28
N LEU A 75 4.93 7.13 16.03
CA LEU A 75 4.01 7.26 14.91
C LEU A 75 4.53 6.52 13.68
N PHE A 76 3.59 6.07 12.85
CA PHE A 76 3.83 5.56 11.52
C PHE A 76 3.14 6.49 10.54
N ALA A 77 3.85 7.03 9.56
CA ALA A 77 3.29 7.88 8.51
C ALA A 77 3.83 7.46 7.16
N GLY A 78 2.97 7.31 6.15
CA GLY A 78 3.39 6.94 4.81
C GLY A 78 2.52 7.53 3.72
N VAL A 79 3.12 7.67 2.54
CA VAL A 79 2.48 8.08 1.28
C VAL A 79 2.67 6.96 0.26
N TRP A 80 1.59 6.66 -0.44
CA TRP A 80 1.49 5.57 -1.42
C TRP A 80 1.04 6.21 -2.73
N ASP A 81 1.99 6.34 -3.64
CA ASP A 81 1.84 7.02 -4.92
C ASP A 81 1.40 5.98 -5.94
N GLY A 82 0.15 6.07 -6.38
CA GLY A 82 -0.48 5.04 -7.20
C GLY A 82 -0.34 5.34 -8.68
N HIS A 83 -0.21 4.30 -9.50
CA HIS A 83 -0.12 4.46 -10.95
C HIS A 83 -0.78 3.30 -11.69
N GLY A 84 -1.34 3.59 -12.86
CA GLY A 84 -2.04 2.59 -13.67
C GLY A 84 -3.36 2.13 -13.03
N GLY A 85 -3.89 2.92 -12.09
CA GLY A 85 -5.05 2.64 -11.25
C GLY A 85 -4.74 2.90 -9.77
N TYR A 86 -5.75 3.40 -9.03
CA TYR A 86 -5.66 3.67 -7.59
C TYR A 86 -5.70 2.41 -6.70
N GLN A 87 -6.04 1.25 -7.26
CA GLN A 87 -6.37 0.04 -6.51
C GLN A 87 -5.20 -0.48 -5.67
N CYS A 88 -3.97 -0.38 -6.18
CA CYS A 88 -2.78 -0.84 -5.45
C CYS A 88 -2.44 0.06 -4.26
N ALA A 89 -2.52 1.38 -4.44
CA ALA A 89 -2.34 2.35 -3.35
C ALA A 89 -3.45 2.22 -2.29
N GLU A 90 -4.70 2.04 -2.73
CA GLU A 90 -5.87 1.80 -1.86
C GLU A 90 -5.71 0.50 -1.04
N PHE A 91 -5.28 -0.59 -1.68
CA PHE A 91 -5.01 -1.84 -0.96
C PHE A 91 -3.87 -1.66 0.05
N THR A 92 -2.77 -1.03 -0.39
CA THR A 92 -1.56 -0.81 0.41
C THR A 92 -1.87 0.01 1.66
N GLN A 93 -2.57 1.15 1.54
CA GLN A 93 -2.90 2.00 2.69
C GLN A 93 -3.70 1.28 3.76
N ASN A 94 -4.53 0.32 3.34
CA ASN A 94 -5.42 -0.42 4.22
C ASN A 94 -4.67 -1.55 4.94
N ILE A 95 -3.55 -2.06 4.43
CA ILE A 95 -2.98 -3.28 4.98
C ILE A 95 -1.54 -3.18 5.45
N VAL A 96 -0.75 -2.27 4.87
CA VAL A 96 0.70 -2.23 5.07
C VAL A 96 1.09 -2.01 6.52
N PHE A 97 0.35 -1.17 7.26
CA PHE A 97 0.61 -0.96 8.68
C PHE A 97 0.35 -2.21 9.51
N GLN A 98 -0.72 -2.97 9.22
CA GLN A 98 -0.97 -4.21 9.94
C GLN A 98 0.13 -5.24 9.67
N ASN A 99 0.55 -5.37 8.41
CA ASN A 99 1.66 -6.22 8.02
C ASN A 99 2.97 -5.79 8.69
N PHE A 100 3.20 -4.47 8.86
CA PHE A 100 4.32 -3.93 9.64
C PHE A 100 4.22 -4.28 11.12
N ALA A 101 3.06 -4.07 11.76
CA ALA A 101 2.87 -4.37 13.18
C ALA A 101 3.05 -5.86 13.50
N ASP A 102 2.52 -6.74 12.65
CA ASP A 102 2.70 -8.19 12.76
C ASP A 102 4.18 -8.56 12.61
N ALA A 103 4.86 -8.02 11.59
CA ALA A 103 6.28 -8.26 11.36
C ALA A 103 7.16 -7.70 12.49
N PHE A 104 6.79 -6.57 13.09
CA PHE A 104 7.46 -5.95 14.23
C PHE A 104 7.40 -6.82 15.48
N ALA A 105 6.23 -7.43 15.74
CA ALA A 105 6.09 -8.40 16.83
C ALA A 105 6.95 -9.65 16.61
N GLU A 106 7.02 -10.16 15.38
CA GLU A 106 7.81 -11.35 15.02
C GLU A 106 9.32 -11.10 15.03
N SER A 107 9.75 -9.92 14.56
CA SER A 107 11.16 -9.58 14.35
C SER A 107 11.87 -9.15 15.63
N ARG A 108 11.17 -9.18 16.79
CA ARG A 108 11.66 -8.65 18.07
C ARG A 108 11.97 -7.14 17.98
N ALA A 109 11.09 -6.39 17.33
CA ALA A 109 11.18 -4.93 17.16
C ALA A 109 12.35 -4.45 16.27
N ASP A 110 12.80 -5.27 15.31
CA ASP A 110 13.77 -4.82 14.29
C ASP A 110 13.02 -4.08 13.16
N ILE A 111 13.10 -2.75 13.16
CA ILE A 111 12.30 -1.90 12.27
C ILE A 111 12.65 -2.11 10.79
N PRO A 112 13.92 -2.08 10.34
CA PRO A 112 14.27 -2.41 8.96
C PRO A 112 13.74 -3.77 8.49
N VAL A 113 13.91 -4.83 9.31
CA VAL A 113 13.37 -6.17 8.96
C VAL A 113 11.84 -6.15 8.91
N SER A 114 11.20 -5.38 9.78
CA SER A 114 9.73 -5.27 9.82
C SER A 114 9.18 -4.58 8.57
N PHE A 115 9.80 -3.50 8.10
CA PHE A 115 9.46 -2.87 6.83
C PHE A 115 9.65 -3.81 5.64
N ALA A 116 10.81 -4.47 5.55
CA ALA A 116 11.09 -5.41 4.46
C ALA A 116 10.05 -6.55 4.40
N LYS A 117 9.73 -7.15 5.55
CA LYS A 117 8.67 -8.16 5.66
C LYS A 117 7.29 -7.60 5.32
N ALA A 118 6.97 -6.40 5.79
CA ALA A 118 5.68 -5.77 5.55
C ALA A 118 5.42 -5.51 4.07
N TYR A 119 6.41 -4.96 3.35
CA TYR A 119 6.29 -4.67 1.92
C TYR A 119 6.26 -5.95 1.09
N PHE A 120 7.11 -6.94 1.43
CA PHE A 120 7.06 -8.25 0.80
C PHE A 120 5.68 -8.91 0.96
N LYS A 121 5.16 -8.93 2.19
CA LYS A 121 3.86 -9.50 2.49
C LYS A 121 2.74 -8.73 1.77
N THR A 122 2.73 -7.41 1.86
CA THR A 122 1.74 -6.55 1.18
C THR A 122 1.73 -6.76 -0.33
N ASN A 123 2.90 -6.88 -0.97
CA ASN A 123 2.99 -7.20 -2.40
C ASN A 123 2.48 -8.60 -2.72
N LYS A 124 2.79 -9.60 -1.88
CA LYS A 124 2.25 -10.96 -2.03
C LYS A 124 0.72 -10.96 -1.89
N ASP A 125 0.20 -10.27 -0.89
CA ASP A 125 -1.25 -10.22 -0.65
C ASP A 125 -1.97 -9.45 -1.76
N TYR A 126 -1.39 -8.36 -2.26
CA TYR A 126 -1.91 -7.64 -3.41
C TYR A 126 -1.89 -8.51 -4.68
N TYR A 127 -0.84 -9.29 -4.88
CA TYR A 127 -0.79 -10.26 -5.98
C TYR A 127 -1.98 -11.23 -5.93
N HIS A 128 -2.26 -11.78 -4.75
CA HIS A 128 -3.41 -12.66 -4.57
C HIS A 128 -4.74 -11.92 -4.78
N PHE A 129 -4.87 -10.72 -4.23
CA PHE A 129 -6.05 -9.88 -4.43
C PHE A 129 -6.30 -9.54 -5.92
N ALA A 130 -5.29 -9.04 -6.62
CA ALA A 130 -5.39 -8.64 -8.02
C ALA A 130 -5.67 -9.84 -8.94
N ARG A 131 -5.08 -11.01 -8.65
CA ARG A 131 -5.40 -12.26 -9.36
C ARG A 131 -6.81 -12.75 -9.07
N ALA A 132 -7.25 -12.70 -7.82
CA ALA A 132 -8.58 -13.11 -7.44
C ALA A 132 -9.66 -12.24 -8.10
N LEU A 133 -9.43 -10.94 -8.29
CA LEU A 133 -10.34 -10.08 -9.03
C LEU A 133 -10.22 -10.20 -10.54
N ASN A 134 -9.04 -10.61 -11.03
CA ASN A 134 -8.70 -10.76 -12.46
C ASN A 134 -9.19 -9.60 -13.33
N HIS A 135 -9.03 -8.37 -12.83
CA HIS A 135 -9.46 -7.16 -13.49
C HIS A 135 -8.27 -6.42 -14.09
N ARG A 136 -8.49 -5.72 -15.22
CA ARG A 136 -7.43 -4.94 -15.88
C ARG A 136 -6.76 -3.98 -14.91
N ASP A 137 -7.57 -3.16 -14.25
CA ASP A 137 -7.04 -2.06 -13.46
C ASP A 137 -6.25 -2.56 -12.24
N THR A 138 -6.63 -3.67 -11.61
CA THR A 138 -5.84 -4.25 -10.50
C THR A 138 -4.54 -4.89 -10.97
N PHE A 139 -4.51 -5.38 -12.21
CA PHE A 139 -3.31 -6.00 -12.78
C PHE A 139 -2.23 -4.99 -13.15
N PHE A 140 -2.67 -3.86 -13.72
CA PHE A 140 -1.79 -2.78 -14.14
C PHE A 140 -1.41 -1.85 -13.00
N ALA A 141 -2.27 -1.74 -11.98
CA ALA A 141 -2.04 -0.86 -10.86
C ALA A 141 -0.79 -1.28 -10.06
N GLY A 142 0.03 -0.29 -9.76
CA GLY A 142 1.12 -0.38 -8.82
C GLY A 142 1.10 0.81 -7.88
N THR A 143 1.98 0.78 -6.88
CA THR A 143 2.22 1.96 -6.04
C THR A 143 3.67 2.04 -5.60
N CYS A 144 4.25 3.23 -5.75
CA CYS A 144 5.45 3.65 -5.05
C CYS A 144 5.10 3.96 -3.58
N ALA A 145 6.05 3.80 -2.67
CA ALA A 145 5.78 3.83 -1.25
C ALA A 145 6.93 4.42 -0.45
N VAL A 146 6.64 5.45 0.34
CA VAL A 146 7.56 5.99 1.34
C VAL A 146 6.87 6.02 2.70
N ALA A 147 7.52 5.47 3.72
CA ALA A 147 6.97 5.39 5.07
C ALA A 147 8.03 5.70 6.13
N CYS A 148 7.65 6.45 7.17
CA CYS A 148 8.46 6.72 8.34
C CYS A 148 7.84 6.07 9.58
N PHE A 149 8.66 5.35 10.34
CA PHE A 149 8.36 5.00 11.73
C PHE A 149 9.18 5.91 12.64
N ILE A 150 8.54 6.63 13.55
CA ILE A 150 9.19 7.61 14.42
C ILE A 150 8.95 7.20 15.86
N ASP A 151 10.03 7.02 16.61
CA ASP A 151 10.01 6.71 18.04
C ASP A 151 10.51 7.92 18.83
N LEU A 152 9.59 8.59 19.51
CA LEU A 152 9.86 9.78 20.31
C LEU A 152 10.60 9.44 21.61
N THR A 153 10.47 8.21 22.12
CA THR A 153 11.20 7.76 23.30
C THR A 153 12.67 7.53 22.96
N GLN A 154 12.94 6.92 21.80
CA GLN A 154 14.30 6.69 21.32
C GLN A 154 14.93 7.90 20.62
N GLN A 155 14.14 8.94 20.32
CA GLN A 155 14.57 10.09 19.50
C GLN A 155 15.13 9.64 18.14
N LYS A 156 14.43 8.69 17.50
CA LYS A 156 14.85 8.08 16.23
C LYS A 156 13.71 8.01 15.23
N LEU A 157 14.09 8.11 13.97
CA LEU A 157 13.22 7.91 12.83
C LEU A 157 13.83 6.86 11.90
N TRP A 158 12.97 6.00 11.35
CA TRP A 158 13.33 5.10 10.26
C TRP A 158 12.51 5.46 9.03
N CYS A 159 13.17 5.78 7.93
CA CYS A 159 12.54 6.04 6.64
C CYS A 159 12.74 4.81 5.74
N SER A 160 11.64 4.23 5.28
CA SER A 160 11.59 3.10 4.36
C SER A 160 11.03 3.53 3.02
N ASN A 161 11.83 3.46 1.96
CA ASN A 161 11.46 3.89 0.60
C ASN A 161 11.40 2.73 -0.39
N LEU A 162 10.46 2.82 -1.32
CA LEU A 162 10.21 1.89 -2.40
C LEU A 162 9.59 2.64 -3.58
N GLY A 163 10.42 3.27 -4.42
CA GLY A 163 9.96 4.02 -5.59
C GLY A 163 10.57 5.41 -5.62
N ASP A 164 9.89 6.33 -6.28
CA ASP A 164 10.24 7.74 -6.49
C ASP A 164 9.55 8.71 -5.54
N SER A 165 8.61 8.26 -4.71
CA SER A 165 8.19 9.04 -3.54
C SER A 165 9.36 9.28 -2.58
N ARG A 166 9.33 10.38 -1.82
CA ARG A 166 10.49 10.82 -1.03
C ARG A 166 10.11 11.39 0.34
N ALA A 167 11.00 11.20 1.31
CA ALA A 167 10.95 11.85 2.60
C ALA A 167 12.19 12.74 2.84
N VAL A 168 11.97 13.93 3.40
CA VAL A 168 13.01 14.95 3.62
C VAL A 168 12.80 15.60 4.99
N MET A 169 13.88 15.77 5.75
CA MET A 169 13.87 16.38 7.08
C MET A 169 14.45 17.79 7.06
N GLY A 170 13.78 18.70 7.77
CA GLY A 170 14.29 20.01 8.13
C GLY A 170 14.84 19.99 9.56
N THR A 171 16.12 20.30 9.72
CA THR A 171 16.80 20.38 11.03
C THR A 171 17.28 21.79 11.30
N PHE A 172 17.08 22.30 12.52
CA PHE A 172 17.60 23.61 12.92
C PHE A 172 18.90 23.41 13.70
N ARG A 173 20.03 23.87 13.15
CA ARG A 173 21.32 23.81 13.84
C ARG A 173 21.34 24.79 15.02
N ASP A 174 22.29 24.60 15.94
CA ASP A 174 22.47 25.47 17.12
C ASP A 174 22.67 26.97 16.79
N ASP A 175 23.17 27.27 15.58
CA ASP A 175 23.33 28.64 15.08
C ASP A 175 22.06 29.24 14.46
N GLY A 176 20.95 28.49 14.50
CA GLY A 176 19.65 28.84 13.91
C GLY A 176 19.56 28.59 12.41
N THR A 177 20.58 28.01 11.76
CA THR A 177 20.53 27.69 10.33
C THR A 177 19.68 26.46 10.06
N LEU A 178 18.86 26.53 9.00
CA LEU A 178 18.04 25.42 8.53
C LEU A 178 18.89 24.50 7.64
N HIS A 179 18.92 23.22 7.97
CA HIS A 179 19.60 22.18 7.22
C HIS A 179 18.59 21.19 6.65
N THR A 180 18.76 20.86 5.38
CA THR A 180 17.94 19.91 4.63
C THR A 180 18.65 18.57 4.56
N GLU A 181 17.99 17.50 5.01
CA GLU A 181 18.49 16.13 4.93
C GLU A 181 17.50 15.24 4.17
N ALA A 182 17.95 14.60 3.09
CA ALA A 182 17.14 13.60 2.38
C ALA A 182 17.14 12.29 3.19
N LEU A 183 15.96 11.77 3.52
CA LEU A 183 15.82 10.55 4.30
C LEU A 183 15.72 9.29 3.43
N SER A 184 15.36 9.47 2.15
CA SER A 184 15.29 8.42 1.15
C SER A 184 16.09 8.77 -0.10
N VAL A 185 16.32 7.76 -0.94
CA VAL A 185 16.85 7.90 -2.29
C VAL A 185 15.82 7.30 -3.24
N ASP A 186 15.53 8.02 -4.32
CA ASP A 186 14.54 7.58 -5.30
C ASP A 186 15.06 6.38 -6.09
N HIS A 187 14.18 5.40 -6.29
CA HIS A 187 14.45 4.20 -7.04
C HIS A 187 13.94 4.33 -8.47
N THR A 188 14.60 5.16 -9.29
CA THR A 188 14.22 5.39 -10.70
C THR A 188 15.18 4.74 -11.70
N ALA A 189 14.71 4.52 -12.93
CA ALA A 189 15.51 4.02 -14.03
C ALA A 189 16.58 5.03 -14.49
N ALA A 190 16.39 6.32 -14.15
CA ALA A 190 17.40 7.37 -14.33
C ALA A 190 18.57 7.23 -13.34
N SER A 191 18.36 6.60 -12.18
CA SER A 191 19.43 6.29 -11.23
C SER A 191 20.42 5.31 -11.85
N LEU A 192 21.69 5.72 -11.97
CA LEU A 192 22.75 4.88 -12.51
C LEU A 192 22.89 3.56 -11.74
N ILE A 193 22.71 3.60 -10.42
CA ILE A 193 22.86 2.43 -9.54
C ILE A 193 21.71 1.44 -9.78
N GLU A 194 20.46 1.91 -9.80
CA GLU A 194 19.31 1.03 -10.04
C GLU A 194 19.31 0.50 -11.49
N ARG A 195 19.70 1.34 -12.45
CA ARG A 195 19.85 0.92 -13.85
C ARG A 195 20.87 -0.20 -14.01
N GLN A 196 22.06 -0.05 -13.40
CA GLN A 196 23.08 -1.10 -13.41
C GLN A 196 22.58 -2.37 -12.72
N ARG A 197 21.94 -2.24 -11.56
CA ARG A 197 21.36 -3.36 -10.81
C ARG A 197 20.40 -4.19 -11.67
N ILE A 198 19.49 -3.52 -12.40
CA ILE A 198 18.56 -4.20 -13.31
C ILE A 198 19.32 -4.81 -14.50
N GLN A 199 20.20 -4.06 -15.17
CA GLN A 199 20.95 -4.58 -16.33
C GLN A 199 21.80 -5.83 -15.96
N GLU A 200 22.41 -5.86 -14.78
CA GLU A 200 23.17 -7.01 -14.28
C GLU A 200 22.28 -8.21 -13.94
N ALA A 201 21.05 -7.97 -13.47
CA ALA A 201 20.07 -9.04 -13.25
C ALA A 201 19.54 -9.65 -14.56
N HIS A 202 19.61 -8.90 -15.67
CA HIS A 202 19.14 -9.32 -17.00
C HIS A 202 20.21 -9.15 -18.09
N PRO A 203 21.38 -9.83 -18.00
CA PRO A 203 22.54 -9.59 -18.87
C PRO A 203 22.34 -9.95 -20.35
N HIS A 204 21.20 -10.55 -20.69
CA HIS A 204 20.83 -10.95 -22.06
C HIS A 204 19.62 -10.17 -22.60
N ASP A 205 19.10 -9.21 -21.84
CA ASP A 205 17.99 -8.35 -22.24
C ASP A 205 18.50 -6.91 -22.42
N GLU A 206 19.00 -6.60 -23.62
CA GLU A 206 19.47 -5.25 -23.98
C GLU A 206 18.35 -4.20 -23.94
N GLU A 207 17.08 -4.63 -23.92
CA GLU A 207 15.90 -3.77 -23.85
C GLU A 207 15.28 -3.76 -22.45
N VAL A 208 16.03 -4.16 -21.42
CA VAL A 208 15.52 -4.19 -20.04
C VAL A 208 15.32 -2.80 -19.47
N VAL A 209 16.24 -1.87 -19.75
CA VAL A 209 16.15 -0.45 -19.40
C VAL A 209 16.61 0.36 -20.61
N LEU A 210 15.75 1.26 -21.09
CA LEU A 210 15.97 2.03 -22.31
C LEU A 210 15.70 3.51 -22.06
N ASP A 211 16.48 4.35 -22.73
CA ASP A 211 16.15 5.77 -22.88
C ASP A 211 15.08 5.91 -23.97
N MET A 212 13.94 6.50 -23.62
CA MET A 212 12.80 6.64 -24.52
C MET A 212 12.89 7.86 -25.43
N THR A 213 13.75 8.84 -25.10
CA THR A 213 13.93 10.07 -25.89
C THR A 213 14.31 9.76 -27.34
N GLN A 214 15.09 8.70 -27.58
CA GLN A 214 15.49 8.23 -28.91
C GLN A 214 14.32 7.78 -29.81
N PHE A 215 13.11 7.63 -29.26
CA PHE A 215 11.90 7.21 -30.01
C PHE A 215 10.91 8.35 -30.23
N TYR A 216 11.16 9.57 -29.74
CA TYR A 216 10.28 10.72 -29.95
C TYR A 216 10.45 11.28 -31.37
N GLU A 217 9.34 11.47 -32.09
CA GLU A 217 9.35 12.01 -33.46
C GLU A 217 9.87 13.45 -33.45
N GLY A 218 10.93 13.76 -34.21
CA GLY A 218 11.45 15.13 -34.34
C GLY A 218 12.80 15.40 -33.68
N SER A 219 13.54 14.39 -33.20
CA SER A 219 14.94 14.52 -32.79
C SER A 219 15.88 14.74 -34.00
N ASP A 220 15.65 15.77 -34.78
CA ASP A 220 16.58 16.24 -35.81
C ASP A 220 17.80 16.90 -35.12
N GLU A 221 18.98 16.75 -35.72
CA GLU A 221 20.32 17.02 -35.17
C GLU A 221 20.66 18.50 -34.82
N ASP A 222 19.68 19.43 -34.77
CA ASP A 222 19.92 20.88 -34.68
C ASP A 222 19.21 21.60 -33.52
N ASP A 223 18.80 20.90 -32.47
CA ASP A 223 18.35 21.56 -31.23
C ASP A 223 19.44 21.53 -30.16
N SER A 224 19.92 22.72 -29.80
CA SER A 224 20.93 22.96 -28.75
C SER A 224 20.46 22.62 -27.32
N TYR A 225 19.27 22.03 -27.19
CA TYR A 225 18.65 21.64 -25.94
C TYR A 225 18.59 20.10 -25.89
N GLU A 226 19.56 19.48 -25.19
CA GLU A 226 19.50 18.05 -24.91
C GLU A 226 18.43 17.82 -23.82
N GLU A 227 17.25 17.33 -24.23
CA GLU A 227 16.25 16.85 -23.28
C GLU A 227 16.88 15.78 -22.36
N PRO A 228 16.58 15.81 -21.04
CA PRO A 228 17.09 14.79 -20.15
C PRO A 228 16.58 13.40 -20.59
N PRO A 229 17.45 12.38 -20.60
CA PRO A 229 17.08 11.01 -20.95
C PRO A 229 15.87 10.48 -20.17
N ASP A 230 14.87 9.97 -20.90
CA ASP A 230 13.65 9.39 -20.33
C ASP A 230 13.84 7.88 -20.15
N TRP A 231 14.60 7.51 -19.12
CA TRP A 231 14.89 6.11 -18.83
C TRP A 231 13.65 5.38 -18.33
N ARG A 232 13.33 4.24 -18.96
CA ARG A 232 12.20 3.38 -18.59
C ARG A 232 12.61 1.91 -18.49
N VAL A 233 12.14 1.22 -17.46
CA VAL A 233 12.18 -0.24 -17.36
C VAL A 233 11.13 -0.83 -18.32
N LYS A 234 11.57 -1.69 -19.23
CA LYS A 234 10.74 -2.31 -20.29
C LYS A 234 9.89 -1.32 -21.09
N LYS A 235 10.35 -0.07 -21.28
CA LYS A 235 9.61 1.02 -21.97
C LYS A 235 8.34 1.46 -21.23
N VAL A 236 8.21 1.14 -19.94
CA VAL A 236 6.99 1.38 -19.15
C VAL A 236 7.27 2.22 -17.91
N ALA A 237 8.05 1.70 -16.97
CA ALA A 237 8.14 2.28 -15.63
C ALA A 237 9.34 3.23 -15.53
N ALA A 238 9.11 4.44 -15.02
CA ALA A 238 10.19 5.34 -14.60
C ALA A 238 10.81 4.90 -13.28
N PHE A 239 10.01 4.31 -12.38
CA PHE A 239 10.48 3.65 -11.17
C PHE A 239 11.04 2.26 -11.43
N THR A 240 11.81 1.75 -10.47
CA THR A 240 12.48 0.43 -10.49
C THR A 240 12.02 -0.48 -9.36
N ARG A 241 11.19 0.06 -8.45
CA ARG A 241 10.61 -0.65 -7.31
C ARG A 241 9.21 -0.14 -7.03
N SER A 242 8.28 -1.04 -6.75
CA SER A 242 6.88 -0.73 -6.43
C SER A 242 6.19 -1.93 -5.75
N ILE A 243 5.02 -1.74 -5.17
CA ILE A 243 4.05 -2.80 -4.86
C ILE A 243 3.10 -2.93 -6.06
N GLY A 244 2.66 -4.14 -6.43
CA GLY A 244 1.78 -4.34 -7.59
C GLY A 244 2.55 -4.49 -8.90
N ASP A 245 2.09 -3.86 -9.99
CA ASP A 245 2.74 -3.92 -11.32
C ASP A 245 3.01 -5.34 -11.82
N LEU A 246 1.99 -6.22 -11.74
CA LEU A 246 2.19 -7.65 -11.98
C LEU A 246 2.79 -7.93 -13.36
N GLN A 247 2.47 -7.11 -14.38
CA GLN A 247 3.07 -7.17 -15.72
C GLN A 247 4.60 -7.17 -15.76
N LEU A 248 5.26 -6.54 -14.79
CA LEU A 248 6.71 -6.37 -14.74
C LEU A 248 7.37 -7.39 -13.80
N LYS A 249 6.58 -8.16 -13.04
CA LYS A 249 7.07 -9.09 -12.02
C LYS A 249 6.81 -10.56 -12.36
N GLU A 250 5.79 -10.84 -13.17
CA GLU A 250 5.29 -12.20 -13.42
C GLU A 250 5.46 -12.64 -14.88
N LYS A 251 5.63 -13.96 -15.08
CA LYS A 251 5.74 -14.56 -16.42
C LYS A 251 4.36 -14.75 -17.04
N ASN A 252 4.26 -14.61 -18.37
CA ASN A 252 3.05 -14.89 -19.16
C ASN A 252 1.81 -14.10 -18.72
N THR A 253 2.02 -12.98 -18.02
CA THR A 253 1.01 -12.08 -17.48
C THR A 253 -0.01 -11.63 -18.51
N SER A 254 0.44 -11.16 -19.67
CA SER A 254 -0.46 -10.75 -20.74
C SER A 254 -1.21 -11.91 -21.37
N ALA A 255 -0.59 -13.09 -21.52
CA ALA A 255 -1.27 -14.26 -22.07
C ALA A 255 -2.36 -14.78 -21.13
N LEU A 256 -2.05 -14.81 -19.83
CA LEU A 256 -2.98 -15.17 -18.78
C LEU A 256 -4.16 -14.19 -18.73
N PHE A 257 -3.87 -12.88 -18.64
CA PHE A 257 -4.89 -11.84 -18.66
C PHE A 257 -5.79 -11.94 -19.90
N ASN A 258 -5.20 -12.11 -21.09
CA ASN A 258 -5.95 -12.21 -22.34
C ASN A 258 -6.82 -13.46 -22.43
N SER A 259 -6.45 -14.55 -21.76
CA SER A 259 -7.23 -15.80 -21.79
C SER A 259 -8.62 -15.64 -21.17
N TYR A 260 -8.81 -14.62 -20.31
CA TYR A 260 -10.07 -14.35 -19.62
C TYR A 260 -10.82 -13.14 -20.17
N MET A 261 -10.28 -12.44 -21.17
CA MET A 261 -10.83 -11.18 -21.67
C MET A 261 -11.42 -11.34 -23.07
N PRO A 262 -12.56 -10.69 -23.35
CA PRO A 262 -13.04 -10.48 -24.72
C PRO A 262 -11.93 -9.91 -25.60
N GLU A 263 -11.91 -10.26 -26.88
CA GLU A 263 -10.84 -9.90 -27.82
C GLU A 263 -10.55 -8.39 -27.83
N GLU A 264 -11.59 -7.57 -27.69
CA GLU A 264 -11.52 -6.11 -27.62
C GLU A 264 -10.78 -5.55 -26.38
N ASN A 265 -10.67 -6.34 -25.31
CA ASN A 265 -10.06 -5.97 -24.03
C ASN A 265 -8.72 -6.67 -23.79
N GLN A 266 -8.28 -7.50 -24.74
CA GLN A 266 -6.98 -8.15 -24.67
C GLN A 266 -5.85 -7.13 -24.77
N ILE A 267 -4.85 -7.29 -23.91
CA ILE A 267 -3.64 -6.47 -23.88
C ILE A 267 -2.57 -7.12 -24.75
N LEU A 268 -1.89 -6.34 -25.58
CA LEU A 268 -0.74 -6.87 -26.30
C LEU A 268 0.31 -7.33 -25.27
N PRO A 269 0.98 -8.49 -25.48
CA PRO A 269 2.17 -8.81 -24.71
C PRO A 269 3.14 -7.64 -24.87
N ARG A 270 3.43 -6.93 -23.77
CA ARG A 270 4.21 -5.70 -23.88
C ARG A 270 5.59 -6.01 -24.49
N PRO A 271 6.04 -5.23 -25.48
CA PRO A 271 7.33 -5.44 -26.13
C PRO A 271 8.44 -5.34 -25.08
N GLY A 272 9.17 -6.44 -24.88
CA GLY A 272 10.24 -6.51 -23.90
C GLY A 272 10.42 -7.88 -23.26
N ALA A 273 9.44 -8.77 -23.35
CA ALA A 273 9.50 -10.10 -22.75
C ALA A 273 10.38 -11.11 -23.51
N VAL A 274 11.37 -10.68 -24.29
CA VAL A 274 12.10 -11.57 -25.21
C VAL A 274 13.60 -11.32 -25.15
N ASP A 275 14.32 -12.20 -24.47
CA ASP A 275 15.74 -12.41 -24.70
C ASP A 275 15.95 -12.77 -26.18
N LYS A 276 16.72 -11.97 -26.92
CA LYS A 276 16.96 -12.19 -28.36
C LYS A 276 17.75 -13.49 -28.65
N GLN A 277 18.41 -14.08 -27.65
CA GLN A 277 19.15 -15.33 -27.74
C GLN A 277 18.34 -16.54 -27.26
N THR A 278 17.55 -16.42 -26.19
CA THR A 278 16.81 -17.56 -25.58
C THR A 278 15.30 -17.54 -25.78
N ASN A 279 14.76 -16.45 -26.33
CA ASN A 279 13.34 -16.22 -26.60
C ASN A 279 12.43 -16.37 -25.36
N THR A 280 12.99 -16.23 -24.14
CA THR A 280 12.28 -16.49 -22.87
C THR A 280 12.30 -15.24 -21.97
N PRO A 281 11.13 -14.77 -21.47
CA PRO A 281 11.06 -13.67 -20.50
C PRO A 281 11.79 -14.00 -19.19
N THR A 282 12.45 -13.00 -18.59
CA THR A 282 13.22 -13.15 -17.33
C THR A 282 12.71 -12.28 -16.17
N PRO A 283 11.39 -12.09 -15.95
CA PRO A 283 10.93 -11.31 -14.79
C PRO A 283 11.37 -11.95 -13.46
N PRO A 284 11.41 -11.18 -12.36
CA PRO A 284 10.92 -9.80 -12.22
C PRO A 284 11.90 -8.74 -12.74
N TYR A 285 11.37 -7.69 -13.38
CA TYR A 285 12.14 -6.55 -13.92
C TYR A 285 12.19 -5.35 -12.96
N ILE A 286 11.21 -5.25 -12.07
CA ILE A 286 11.16 -4.32 -10.94
C ILE A 286 10.90 -5.10 -9.65
N PHE A 287 11.20 -4.51 -8.50
CA PHE A 287 11.23 -5.25 -7.24
C PHE A 287 10.35 -4.62 -6.15
N SER A 288 10.07 -5.37 -5.09
CA SER A 288 9.28 -4.91 -3.93
C SER A 288 10.11 -4.85 -2.63
N ASP A 289 11.45 -4.82 -2.73
CA ASP A 289 12.35 -4.69 -1.60
C ASP A 289 12.60 -3.21 -1.25
N PRO A 290 12.18 -2.74 -0.06
CA PRO A 290 12.44 -1.37 0.34
C PRO A 290 13.89 -1.16 0.77
N GLU A 291 14.33 0.09 0.68
CA GLU A 291 15.51 0.57 1.39
C GLU A 291 15.07 1.28 2.68
N THR A 292 15.55 0.82 3.84
CA THR A 292 15.26 1.45 5.14
C THR A 292 16.51 2.03 5.78
N LYS A 293 16.46 3.30 6.17
CA LYS A 293 17.54 4.03 6.86
C LYS A 293 17.08 4.60 8.19
N GLU A 294 17.98 4.64 9.17
CA GLU A 294 17.77 5.22 10.50
C GLU A 294 18.38 6.62 10.59
N PHE A 295 17.68 7.55 11.25
CA PHE A 295 18.08 8.93 11.46
C PHE A 295 17.79 9.39 12.89
N PRO A 296 18.66 10.22 13.50
CA PRO A 296 18.35 10.85 14.79
C PRO A 296 17.31 11.96 14.62
N LEU A 297 16.42 12.11 15.61
CA LEU A 297 15.47 13.23 15.67
C LEU A 297 16.03 14.46 16.39
N GLN A 298 17.27 14.39 16.89
CA GLN A 298 17.88 15.50 17.60
C GLN A 298 17.91 16.74 16.68
N HIS A 299 17.33 17.84 17.15
CA HIS A 299 17.18 19.10 16.39
C HIS A 299 16.31 19.02 15.12
N ALA A 300 15.56 17.93 14.92
CA ALA A 300 14.57 17.85 13.86
C ALA A 300 13.43 18.84 14.15
N GLY A 301 13.18 19.76 13.21
CA GLY A 301 12.02 20.65 13.29
C GLY A 301 10.80 19.99 12.68
N PHE A 302 10.96 19.36 11.51
CA PHE A 302 9.88 18.65 10.83
C PHE A 302 10.39 17.65 9.79
N VAL A 303 9.52 16.74 9.38
CA VAL A 303 9.72 15.81 8.26
C VAL A 303 8.59 15.99 7.25
N ILE A 304 8.94 16.05 5.98
CA ILE A 304 8.03 16.05 4.83
C ILE A 304 8.08 14.66 4.21
N ILE A 305 6.93 14.01 4.04
CA ILE A 305 6.76 12.71 3.38
C ILE A 305 5.78 12.93 2.24
N ALA A 306 6.21 12.76 0.99
CA ALA A 306 5.38 13.09 -0.17
C ALA A 306 5.62 12.19 -1.39
N CYS A 307 4.62 12.10 -2.27
CA CYS A 307 4.72 11.52 -3.62
C CYS A 307 5.60 12.38 -4.54
N ASP A 308 5.91 11.87 -5.74
CA ASP A 308 6.73 12.57 -6.73
C ASP A 308 6.10 13.86 -7.27
N GLY A 309 4.77 14.01 -7.24
CA GLY A 309 4.08 15.25 -7.59
C GLY A 309 4.52 16.50 -6.80
N VAL A 310 5.15 16.32 -5.62
CA VAL A 310 5.88 17.40 -4.93
C VAL A 310 7.29 17.60 -5.48
N TRP A 311 8.01 16.49 -5.68
CA TRP A 311 9.45 16.47 -5.97
C TRP A 311 9.79 16.78 -7.42
N ASP A 312 8.83 16.64 -8.33
CA ASP A 312 8.90 17.09 -9.72
C ASP A 312 8.92 18.63 -9.82
N GLU A 313 8.24 19.30 -8.89
CA GLU A 313 8.09 20.77 -8.90
C GLU A 313 9.03 21.49 -7.92
N MET A 314 9.55 20.77 -6.92
CA MET A 314 10.43 21.33 -5.89
C MET A 314 11.61 20.44 -5.55
N SER A 315 12.81 21.06 -5.50
CA SER A 315 13.97 20.44 -4.84
C SER A 315 13.76 20.29 -3.33
N ASN A 316 14.50 19.37 -2.73
CA ASN A 316 14.50 19.14 -1.28
C ASN A 316 14.71 20.44 -0.48
N GLN A 317 15.63 21.29 -0.93
CA GLN A 317 15.93 22.57 -0.28
C GLN A 317 14.76 23.54 -0.41
N GLN A 318 14.15 23.67 -1.58
CA GLN A 318 12.97 24.54 -1.77
C GLN A 318 11.81 24.10 -0.89
N ALA A 319 11.52 22.79 -0.85
CA ALA A 319 10.45 22.23 -0.02
C ALA A 319 10.67 22.50 1.47
N VAL A 320 11.87 22.19 2.00
CA VAL A 320 12.21 22.42 3.41
C VAL A 320 12.16 23.91 3.77
N HIS A 321 12.66 24.80 2.93
CA HIS A 321 12.57 26.24 3.19
C HIS A 321 11.13 26.75 3.14
N CYS A 322 10.31 26.22 2.23
CA CYS A 322 8.90 26.56 2.12
C CYS A 322 8.14 26.18 3.40
N VAL A 323 8.23 24.91 3.82
CA VAL A 323 7.57 24.42 5.03
C VAL A 323 8.05 25.16 6.27
N ALA A 324 9.36 25.38 6.43
CA ALA A 324 9.89 26.14 7.57
C ALA A 324 9.33 27.58 7.64
N ASN A 325 9.15 28.23 6.48
CA ASN A 325 8.55 29.56 6.43
C ASN A 325 7.05 29.54 6.75
N LEU A 326 6.31 28.55 6.25
CA LEU A 326 4.88 28.38 6.55
C LEU A 326 4.66 28.15 8.04
N LEU A 327 5.45 27.25 8.65
CA LEU A 327 5.39 26.98 10.09
C LEU A 327 5.65 28.25 10.91
N ARG A 328 6.67 29.03 10.54
CA ARG A 328 6.97 30.32 11.21
C ARG A 328 5.87 31.37 11.03
N GLN A 329 5.28 31.46 9.84
CA GLN A 329 4.23 32.45 9.56
C GLN A 329 2.92 32.16 10.30
N HIS A 330 2.69 30.87 10.58
CA HIS A 330 1.47 30.38 11.23
C HIS A 330 1.75 29.82 12.63
N GLU A 331 2.85 30.23 13.26
CA GLU A 331 3.20 29.82 14.62
C GLU A 331 2.06 30.20 15.60
N GLY A 332 1.61 29.23 16.39
CA GLY A 332 0.46 29.38 17.29
C GLY A 332 -0.92 29.35 16.61
N SER A 333 -0.98 29.27 15.28
CA SER A 333 -2.23 29.04 14.56
C SER A 333 -2.68 27.60 14.71
N SER A 334 -3.82 27.43 15.36
CA SER A 334 -4.33 26.14 15.74
C SER A 334 -5.20 25.50 14.63
N SER A 335 -5.71 26.30 13.71
CA SER A 335 -6.63 25.86 12.65
C SER A 335 -6.01 25.83 11.26
N THR A 336 -4.72 26.17 11.11
CA THR A 336 -4.08 26.25 9.80
C THR A 336 -3.47 24.91 9.42
N ASN A 337 -3.89 24.34 8.28
CA ASN A 337 -3.24 23.16 7.74
C ASN A 337 -2.04 23.57 6.85
N ILE A 338 -0.84 23.33 7.36
CA ILE A 338 0.41 23.66 6.67
C ILE A 338 0.61 22.82 5.40
N ALA A 339 0.09 21.58 5.36
CA ALA A 339 0.16 20.73 4.18
C ALA A 339 -0.61 21.34 2.99
N GLU A 340 -1.80 21.91 3.20
CA GLU A 340 -2.57 22.56 2.13
C GLU A 340 -1.86 23.80 1.58
N LEU A 341 -1.34 24.64 2.48
CA LEU A 341 -0.59 25.82 2.07
C LEU A 341 0.67 25.43 1.31
N PHE A 342 1.32 24.34 1.73
CA PHE A 342 2.48 23.80 1.03
C PHE A 342 2.10 23.28 -0.36
N ILE A 343 1.01 22.52 -0.50
CA ILE A 343 0.49 22.08 -1.80
C ILE A 343 0.20 23.27 -2.73
N GLU A 344 -0.39 24.35 -2.21
CA GLU A 344 -0.62 25.55 -3.01
C GLU A 344 0.70 26.14 -3.55
N LYS A 345 1.78 26.10 -2.75
CA LYS A 345 3.13 26.49 -3.20
C LYS A 345 3.74 25.54 -4.23
N VAL A 346 3.45 24.25 -4.14
CA VAL A 346 3.83 23.26 -5.17
C VAL A 346 3.11 23.56 -6.49
N LEU A 347 1.82 23.85 -6.44
CA LEU A 347 1.05 24.22 -7.65
C LEU A 347 1.50 25.56 -8.27
N GLU A 348 1.89 26.54 -7.44
CA GLU A 348 2.54 27.76 -7.96
C GLU A 348 3.81 27.44 -8.75
N LYS A 349 4.62 26.46 -8.29
CA LYS A 349 5.81 25.99 -9.02
C LYS A 349 5.48 25.26 -10.31
N ALA A 350 4.46 24.41 -10.32
CA ALA A 350 3.96 23.79 -11.54
C ALA A 350 3.54 24.84 -12.59
N VAL A 351 2.84 25.90 -12.17
CA VAL A 351 2.49 27.01 -13.08
C VAL A 351 3.72 27.72 -13.63
N GLU A 352 4.73 27.98 -12.80
CA GLU A 352 5.99 28.58 -13.26
C GLU A 352 6.67 27.70 -14.31
N ARG A 353 6.80 26.40 -14.06
CA ARG A 353 7.39 25.43 -14.99
C ARG A 353 6.63 25.38 -16.31
N LEU A 354 5.31 25.25 -16.28
CA LEU A 354 4.47 25.19 -17.50
C LEU A 354 4.59 26.45 -18.36
N ARG A 355 4.78 27.63 -17.74
CA ARG A 355 5.04 28.88 -18.48
C ARG A 355 6.44 28.89 -19.08
N GLU A 356 7.45 28.41 -18.35
CA GLU A 356 8.84 28.33 -18.84
C GLU A 356 8.98 27.36 -20.02
N GLU A 357 8.22 26.25 -19.99
CA GLU A 357 8.13 25.26 -21.08
C GLU A 357 7.28 25.75 -22.28
N GLY A 358 6.66 26.93 -22.18
CA GLY A 358 5.82 27.49 -23.25
C GLY A 358 4.48 26.76 -23.45
N TYR A 359 4.00 26.03 -22.44
CA TYR A 359 2.70 25.35 -22.49
C TYR A 359 1.55 26.35 -22.60
N GLU A 360 1.52 27.36 -21.72
CA GLU A 360 0.55 28.46 -21.74
C GLU A 360 1.12 29.68 -20.95
N ASP A 361 1.57 30.71 -21.67
CA ASP A 361 2.33 31.85 -21.12
C ASP A 361 1.61 32.62 -20.00
N ASP A 362 0.28 32.71 -20.04
CA ASP A 362 -0.55 33.48 -19.10
C ASP A 362 -1.27 32.62 -18.05
N LEU A 363 -1.06 31.29 -18.04
CA LEU A 363 -1.72 30.35 -17.14
C LEU A 363 -1.60 30.77 -15.67
N THR A 364 -2.69 31.04 -14.97
CA THR A 364 -2.68 31.34 -13.53
C THR A 364 -2.93 30.11 -12.67
N LEU A 365 -2.57 30.17 -11.38
CA LEU A 365 -2.90 29.13 -10.40
C LEU A 365 -4.41 28.87 -10.32
N GLU A 366 -5.23 29.93 -10.37
CA GLU A 366 -6.69 29.80 -10.36
C GLU A 366 -7.23 29.11 -11.61
N GLU A 367 -6.61 29.34 -12.77
CA GLU A 367 -6.96 28.64 -14.00
C GLU A 367 -6.53 27.18 -13.95
N LEU A 368 -5.33 26.88 -13.43
CA LEU A 368 -4.87 25.51 -13.20
C LEU A 368 -5.84 24.76 -12.28
N LYS A 369 -6.23 25.36 -11.15
CA LYS A 369 -7.21 24.78 -10.21
C LYS A 369 -8.61 24.61 -10.81
N ARG A 370 -8.95 25.30 -11.89
CA ARG A 370 -10.23 25.11 -12.61
C ARG A 370 -10.17 24.06 -13.71
N ARG A 371 -8.98 23.58 -14.10
CA ARG A 371 -8.83 22.52 -15.10
C ARG A 371 -9.51 21.24 -14.62
N PRO A 372 -10.10 20.45 -15.54
CA PRO A 372 -10.74 19.19 -15.18
C PRO A 372 -9.69 18.19 -14.68
N LYS A 373 -10.03 17.50 -13.59
CA LYS A 373 -9.31 16.29 -13.13
C LYS A 373 -9.74 15.05 -13.91
N GLY A 374 -8.92 14.02 -13.91
CA GLY A 374 -9.20 12.76 -14.60
C GLY A 374 -8.16 12.41 -15.65
N LYS A 375 -8.48 11.46 -16.53
CA LYS A 375 -7.56 10.95 -17.55
C LYS A 375 -6.90 12.07 -18.36
N ALA A 376 -5.64 11.86 -18.74
CA ALA A 376 -4.82 12.78 -19.51
C ALA A 376 -5.40 13.14 -20.89
N THR A 377 -6.30 14.11 -20.91
CA THR A 377 -6.80 14.78 -22.12
C THR A 377 -6.22 16.18 -22.24
N GLU A 378 -6.30 16.78 -23.42
CA GLU A 378 -5.81 18.13 -23.64
C GLU A 378 -6.41 19.12 -22.62
N GLY A 379 -5.56 19.90 -21.94
CA GLY A 379 -5.96 20.85 -20.92
C GLY A 379 -6.44 20.26 -19.58
N SER A 380 -6.32 18.95 -19.35
CA SER A 380 -6.59 18.31 -18.04
C SER A 380 -5.43 18.51 -17.06
N ARG A 381 -5.72 18.43 -15.76
CA ARG A 381 -4.68 18.56 -14.71
C ARG A 381 -3.59 17.52 -14.83
N SER A 382 -3.92 16.27 -15.14
CA SER A 382 -2.95 15.17 -15.24
C SER A 382 -2.00 15.27 -16.46
N ARG A 383 -2.18 16.26 -17.34
CA ARG A 383 -1.19 16.65 -18.37
C ARG A 383 -0.24 17.74 -17.89
N MET A 384 -0.60 18.42 -16.82
CA MET A 384 0.07 19.62 -16.31
C MET A 384 0.90 19.31 -15.07
N HIS A 385 0.41 18.46 -14.17
CA HIS A 385 1.10 17.98 -12.98
C HIS A 385 0.48 16.64 -12.53
N ASP A 386 1.16 15.89 -11.66
CA ASP A 386 0.61 14.66 -11.07
C ASP A 386 -0.26 14.91 -9.83
N ASP A 387 -0.86 13.87 -9.26
CA ASP A 387 -1.44 13.93 -7.92
C ASP A 387 -0.40 14.40 -6.90
N ILE A 388 -0.83 15.21 -5.93
CA ILE A 388 0.06 15.77 -4.92
C ILE A 388 -0.45 15.38 -3.53
N THR A 389 0.26 14.47 -2.87
CA THR A 389 -0.02 14.06 -1.49
C THR A 389 1.19 14.27 -0.60
N VAL A 390 0.95 14.88 0.55
CA VAL A 390 2.00 15.18 1.54
C VAL A 390 1.51 14.97 2.96
N VAL A 391 2.38 14.40 3.78
CA VAL A 391 2.28 14.36 5.24
C VAL A 391 3.47 15.12 5.82
N ILE A 392 3.20 16.12 6.65
CA ILE A 392 4.21 16.89 7.38
C ILE A 392 4.09 16.55 8.86
N VAL A 393 5.20 16.10 9.45
CA VAL A 393 5.34 15.82 10.88
C VAL A 393 6.20 16.91 11.48
N GLU A 394 5.62 17.84 12.22
CA GLU A 394 6.33 18.88 12.98
C GLU A 394 6.63 18.37 14.40
N PHE A 395 7.86 18.56 14.87
CA PHE A 395 8.26 18.21 16.23
C PHE A 395 8.24 19.46 17.11
N GLY A 396 7.61 19.34 18.28
CA GLY A 396 7.66 20.37 19.31
C GLY A 396 9.05 20.50 19.94
N ASP A 397 9.23 21.55 20.74
CA ASP A 397 10.49 21.87 21.43
C ASP A 397 10.88 20.77 22.44
N THR A 398 11.69 19.80 21.99
CA THR A 398 12.07 18.59 22.73
C THR A 398 12.92 18.90 23.98
N ASP A 399 13.55 20.07 24.05
CA ASP A 399 14.36 20.49 25.20
C ASP A 399 13.53 20.74 26.48
N LYS A 400 12.23 20.98 26.37
CA LYS A 400 11.35 21.21 27.53
C LYS A 400 10.86 19.93 28.22
N HIS A 401 10.90 18.77 27.53
CA HIS A 401 10.25 17.54 28.00
C HIS A 401 11.24 16.45 28.46
N CYS A 402 12.56 16.70 28.34
CA CYS A 402 13.62 15.78 28.77
C CYS A 402 13.83 15.68 30.30
N GLN A 403 12.90 16.12 31.15
CA GLN A 403 13.05 16.09 32.62
C GLN A 403 11.99 15.32 33.41
N GLU A 404 11.03 14.66 32.76
CA GLU A 404 10.09 13.80 33.47
C GLU A 404 10.30 12.33 33.10
N ASP A 405 10.97 11.60 33.99
CA ASP A 405 11.12 10.14 33.95
C ASP A 405 9.74 9.48 33.87
N LEU A 406 9.33 9.07 32.66
CA LEU A 406 8.12 8.27 32.46
C LEU A 406 8.37 6.83 32.95
N PRO A 407 7.61 6.32 33.94
CA PRO A 407 7.90 5.04 34.56
C PRO A 407 7.41 3.88 33.69
N PHE A 408 8.32 3.20 32.99
CA PHE A 408 8.06 1.88 32.41
C PHE A 408 8.32 0.78 33.45
N SER A 409 7.29 0.01 33.82
CA SER A 409 7.46 -1.24 34.57
C SER A 409 7.20 -2.44 33.67
N SER A 410 8.22 -3.27 33.53
CA SER A 410 8.25 -4.51 32.78
C SER A 410 7.53 -5.64 33.55
N SER A 411 6.27 -5.88 33.24
CA SER A 411 5.61 -7.19 33.45
C SER A 411 4.32 -7.20 32.63
N SER A 412 4.17 -8.06 31.62
CA SER A 412 3.47 -9.33 31.83
C SER A 412 3.56 -10.20 30.57
N LEU A 413 4.62 -10.99 30.47
CA LEU A 413 4.72 -12.13 29.55
C LEU A 413 4.78 -13.38 30.41
N GLN A 414 3.68 -14.15 30.49
CA GLN A 414 3.64 -15.62 30.55
C GLN A 414 2.29 -16.19 31.01
N LYS A 415 1.95 -17.33 30.39
CA LYS A 415 0.91 -18.36 30.69
C LYS A 415 -0.25 -18.26 29.68
N CYS A 416 -0.52 -19.30 28.88
CA CYS A 416 -0.91 -20.63 29.35
C CYS A 416 -0.52 -21.77 28.38
N LYS A 417 -0.10 -22.91 28.95
CA LYS A 417 -0.14 -24.25 28.33
C LYS A 417 -0.94 -25.18 29.25
N ALA A 418 -1.63 -26.13 28.61
CA ALA A 418 -2.25 -27.36 29.12
C ALA A 418 -3.61 -27.25 29.82
N GLN A 419 -4.64 -27.90 29.23
CA GLN A 419 -5.29 -29.05 29.87
C GLN A 419 -6.11 -29.88 28.87
N THR A 420 -5.93 -31.19 29.01
CA THR A 420 -6.45 -32.28 28.17
C THR A 420 -7.67 -32.93 28.85
N GLU A 421 -8.45 -33.68 28.05
CA GLU A 421 -9.34 -34.79 28.40
C GLU A 421 -10.78 -34.50 28.90
N ASN A 422 -11.78 -34.78 28.04
CA ASN A 422 -12.64 -35.99 28.12
C ASN A 422 -13.94 -35.80 27.33
N ARG A 423 -14.24 -36.73 26.39
CA ARG A 423 -15.44 -37.59 26.48
C ARG A 423 -15.52 -38.59 25.32
N LYS A 424 -15.75 -39.85 25.71
CA LYS A 424 -16.01 -41.02 24.85
C LYS A 424 -17.49 -41.08 24.43
N GLY A 425 -17.71 -41.39 23.15
CA GLY A 425 -18.56 -42.49 22.69
C GLY A 425 -20.03 -42.22 22.35
N MET A 426 -20.43 -42.55 21.11
CA MET A 426 -21.63 -43.36 20.81
C MET A 426 -21.56 -43.99 19.41
N ARG A 427 -22.13 -45.19 19.26
CA ARG A 427 -22.09 -46.10 18.09
C ARG A 427 -23.24 -45.87 17.08
N SER A 428 -22.89 -46.04 15.80
CA SER A 428 -23.54 -46.83 14.71
C SER A 428 -25.07 -46.82 14.52
N SER A 429 -25.49 -46.53 13.27
CA SER A 429 -26.56 -47.29 12.61
C SER A 429 -26.27 -47.45 11.11
N ARG A 430 -26.57 -48.64 10.56
CA ARG A 430 -26.33 -49.04 9.16
C ARG A 430 -27.52 -48.60 8.27
N LYS A 431 -27.24 -48.15 7.05
CA LYS A 431 -28.20 -48.12 5.94
C LYS A 431 -27.60 -48.84 4.72
N THR A 432 -28.47 -49.50 3.97
CA THR A 432 -28.22 -50.43 2.85
C THR A 432 -27.61 -49.76 1.61
N PRO A 433 -26.80 -50.46 0.79
CA PRO A 433 -26.16 -49.85 -0.37
C PRO A 433 -27.09 -49.77 -1.59
N ALA A 434 -26.97 -48.66 -2.32
CA ALA A 434 -27.50 -48.43 -3.67
C ALA A 434 -26.66 -49.21 -4.72
N PRO A 435 -27.10 -49.31 -6.00
CA PRO A 435 -26.50 -50.22 -6.96
C PRO A 435 -25.05 -49.83 -7.30
N PHE A 436 -24.18 -50.83 -7.46
CA PHE A 436 -22.74 -50.65 -7.71
C PHE A 436 -22.47 -50.10 -9.12
N LEU A 437 -21.70 -49.03 -9.17
CA LEU A 437 -20.95 -48.57 -10.34
C LEU A 437 -19.94 -49.65 -10.78
N THR A 438 -19.66 -49.72 -12.08
CA THR A 438 -18.63 -50.59 -12.66
C THR A 438 -17.23 -50.17 -12.21
N ILE A 439 -16.23 -51.07 -12.32
CA ILE A 439 -14.84 -50.78 -11.92
C ILE A 439 -14.27 -49.59 -12.71
N GLU A 440 -14.63 -49.45 -13.98
CA GLU A 440 -14.22 -48.31 -14.82
C GLU A 440 -14.85 -47.00 -14.33
N GLU A 441 -16.14 -47.02 -13.95
CA GLU A 441 -16.82 -45.87 -13.35
C GLU A 441 -16.23 -45.50 -11.97
N ILE A 442 -15.89 -46.48 -11.14
CA ILE A 442 -15.24 -46.26 -9.83
C ILE A 442 -13.83 -45.69 -9.98
N LEU A 443 -13.08 -46.15 -10.98
CA LEU A 443 -11.73 -45.64 -11.24
C LEU A 443 -11.79 -44.22 -11.80
N ARG A 444 -12.73 -43.93 -12.70
CA ARG A 444 -12.98 -42.59 -13.21
C ARG A 444 -13.44 -41.63 -12.12
N GLU A 445 -14.40 -42.02 -11.27
CA GLU A 445 -14.82 -41.24 -10.11
C GLU A 445 -13.67 -40.99 -9.12
N LYS A 446 -12.75 -41.96 -8.95
CA LYS A 446 -11.55 -41.78 -8.11
C LYS A 446 -10.51 -40.85 -8.72
N GLU A 447 -10.38 -40.83 -10.04
CA GLU A 447 -9.46 -39.92 -10.74
C GLU A 447 -10.03 -38.49 -10.73
N GLU A 448 -11.31 -38.32 -11.06
CA GLU A 448 -12.04 -37.04 -11.01
C GLU A 448 -12.04 -36.46 -9.58
N ARG A 449 -12.26 -37.30 -8.55
CA ARG A 449 -12.21 -36.86 -7.15
C ARG A 449 -10.80 -36.43 -6.70
N LYS A 450 -9.74 -37.05 -7.22
CA LYS A 450 -8.36 -36.62 -6.95
C LYS A 450 -8.03 -35.27 -7.57
N GLU A 451 -8.51 -34.98 -8.77
CA GLU A 451 -8.27 -33.67 -9.41
C GLU A 451 -9.06 -32.58 -8.70
N VAL A 452 -10.32 -32.85 -8.32
CA VAL A 452 -11.13 -31.93 -7.49
C VAL A 452 -10.46 -31.66 -6.13
N ASP A 453 -9.99 -32.70 -5.43
CA ASP A 453 -9.30 -32.56 -4.15
C ASP A 453 -8.00 -31.74 -4.28
N LYS A 454 -7.23 -31.97 -5.36
CA LYS A 454 -6.01 -31.23 -5.66
C LYS A 454 -6.30 -29.76 -5.94
N GLN A 455 -7.32 -29.48 -6.76
CA GLN A 455 -7.80 -28.13 -7.03
C GLN A 455 -8.17 -27.43 -5.71
N ILE A 456 -8.99 -28.05 -4.85
CA ILE A 456 -9.36 -27.47 -3.55
C ILE A 456 -8.12 -27.11 -2.69
N VAL A 457 -7.09 -27.96 -2.67
CA VAL A 457 -5.84 -27.65 -1.95
C VAL A 457 -5.12 -26.44 -2.55
N GLU A 458 -4.99 -26.36 -3.87
CA GLU A 458 -4.39 -25.21 -4.56
C GLU A 458 -5.15 -23.90 -4.27
N MET A 459 -6.49 -23.96 -4.19
CA MET A 459 -7.32 -22.82 -3.76
C MET A 459 -7.02 -22.42 -2.32
N MET A 460 -6.95 -23.37 -1.40
CA MET A 460 -6.68 -23.08 0.02
C MET A 460 -5.26 -22.53 0.24
N GLU A 461 -4.27 -23.01 -0.51
CA GLU A 461 -2.90 -22.50 -0.49
C GLU A 461 -2.81 -21.05 -1.01
N PHE A 462 -3.65 -20.66 -1.97
CA PHE A 462 -3.66 -19.29 -2.48
C PHE A 462 -4.05 -18.25 -1.43
N PHE A 463 -5.02 -18.60 -0.56
CA PHE A 463 -5.48 -17.73 0.52
C PHE A 463 -4.63 -17.87 1.80
N ASP A 464 -3.64 -18.76 1.79
CA ASP A 464 -2.80 -19.01 2.95
C ASP A 464 -1.94 -17.79 3.32
N GLY A 465 -1.95 -17.44 4.61
CA GLY A 465 -1.25 -16.27 5.14
C GLY A 465 -2.03 -14.94 5.05
N MET A 466 -3.24 -14.92 4.47
CA MET A 466 -4.15 -13.78 4.58
C MET A 466 -4.72 -13.67 6.00
N ASN A 467 -4.67 -12.48 6.59
CA ASN A 467 -5.37 -12.17 7.84
C ASN A 467 -6.80 -11.68 7.59
N THR A 468 -7.61 -11.52 8.63
CA THR A 468 -9.01 -11.09 8.52
C THR A 468 -9.20 -9.81 7.71
N ARG A 469 -8.26 -8.86 7.77
CA ARG A 469 -8.32 -7.61 7.01
C ARG A 469 -8.06 -7.81 5.52
N HIS A 470 -7.18 -8.74 5.15
CA HIS A 470 -6.99 -9.14 3.74
C HIS A 470 -8.26 -9.75 3.18
N LEU A 471 -8.87 -10.66 3.95
CA LEU A 471 -10.11 -11.33 3.58
C LEU A 471 -11.29 -10.35 3.49
N GLU A 472 -11.34 -9.34 4.35
CA GLU A 472 -12.36 -8.27 4.30
C GLU A 472 -12.25 -7.44 3.02
N ILE A 473 -11.05 -7.00 2.65
CA ILE A 473 -10.83 -6.24 1.42
C ILE A 473 -11.23 -7.08 0.20
N LEU A 474 -10.86 -8.36 0.19
CA LEU A 474 -11.21 -9.27 -0.90
C LEU A 474 -12.72 -9.53 -0.96
N PHE A 475 -13.36 -9.82 0.17
CA PHE A 475 -14.80 -10.05 0.27
C PHE A 475 -15.57 -8.85 -0.30
N ASN A 476 -15.24 -7.64 0.16
CA ASN A 476 -15.88 -6.41 -0.29
C ASN A 476 -15.67 -6.13 -1.79
N ALA A 477 -14.57 -6.61 -2.38
CA ALA A 477 -14.30 -6.45 -3.80
C ALA A 477 -15.01 -7.52 -4.67
N LEU A 478 -15.39 -8.65 -4.07
CA LEU A 478 -16.15 -9.72 -4.72
C LEU A 478 -17.67 -9.51 -4.63
N ASP A 479 -18.14 -8.86 -3.58
CA ASP A 479 -19.54 -8.44 -3.38
C ASP A 479 -19.87 -7.29 -4.33
N VAL A 480 -20.18 -7.64 -5.59
CA VAL A 480 -20.34 -6.66 -6.67
C VAL A 480 -21.60 -5.83 -6.50
N ASP A 481 -22.66 -6.42 -5.92
CA ASP A 481 -23.91 -5.73 -5.68
C ASP A 481 -23.98 -5.02 -4.31
N GLY A 482 -22.99 -5.24 -3.44
CA GLY A 482 -22.81 -4.57 -2.16
C GLY A 482 -23.85 -4.99 -1.12
N ASN A 483 -24.43 -6.19 -1.25
CA ASN A 483 -25.50 -6.67 -0.38
C ASN A 483 -24.98 -7.23 0.96
N GLY A 484 -23.66 -7.39 1.11
CA GLY A 484 -22.99 -7.89 2.31
C GLY A 484 -22.85 -9.41 2.38
N THR A 485 -23.17 -10.13 1.31
CA THR A 485 -23.06 -11.60 1.16
C THR A 485 -22.59 -11.96 -0.25
N LEU A 486 -21.89 -13.09 -0.40
CA LEU A 486 -21.48 -13.59 -1.73
C LEU A 486 -22.45 -14.64 -2.23
N ASP A 487 -22.96 -14.47 -3.45
CA ASP A 487 -23.76 -15.50 -4.12
C ASP A 487 -22.89 -16.56 -4.83
N HIS A 488 -23.53 -17.59 -5.38
CA HIS A 488 -22.83 -18.69 -6.07
C HIS A 488 -22.04 -18.21 -7.29
N ASP A 489 -22.55 -17.21 -8.02
CA ASP A 489 -21.88 -16.67 -9.20
C ASP A 489 -20.63 -15.85 -8.80
N GLU A 490 -20.70 -15.10 -7.70
CA GLU A 490 -19.57 -14.35 -7.13
C GLU A 490 -18.47 -15.28 -6.61
N VAL A 491 -18.84 -16.36 -5.91
CA VAL A 491 -17.89 -17.40 -5.49
C VAL A 491 -17.34 -18.18 -6.69
N TYR A 492 -18.16 -18.47 -7.71
CA TYR A 492 -17.70 -19.09 -8.95
C TYR A 492 -16.64 -18.25 -9.66
N ARG A 493 -16.83 -16.91 -9.72
CA ARG A 493 -15.84 -15.99 -10.28
C ARG A 493 -14.54 -16.05 -9.49
N LEU A 494 -14.60 -15.93 -8.16
CA LEU A 494 -13.44 -16.04 -7.28
C LEU A 494 -12.60 -17.29 -7.58
N ILE A 495 -13.23 -18.46 -7.59
CA ILE A 495 -12.51 -19.74 -7.72
C ILE A 495 -11.88 -19.87 -9.11
N ASN A 496 -12.59 -19.52 -10.18
CA ASN A 496 -12.02 -19.56 -11.52
C ASN A 496 -10.85 -18.57 -11.70
N GLN A 497 -10.93 -17.40 -11.09
CA GLN A 497 -9.90 -16.36 -11.18
C GLN A 497 -8.64 -16.71 -10.38
N VAL A 498 -8.80 -17.44 -9.27
CA VAL A 498 -7.68 -17.88 -8.42
C VAL A 498 -6.89 -19.04 -9.04
N MET A 499 -7.57 -20.03 -9.61
CA MET A 499 -6.99 -21.35 -9.92
C MET A 499 -6.23 -21.44 -11.25
N LEU A 500 -6.40 -20.45 -12.14
CA LEU A 500 -5.77 -20.35 -13.46
C LEU A 500 -5.79 -21.63 -14.33
N THR A 501 -6.68 -22.55 -14.02
CA THR A 501 -6.90 -23.82 -14.71
C THR A 501 -8.40 -23.98 -14.93
N ASP A 502 -8.81 -24.83 -15.88
CA ASP A 502 -10.22 -25.17 -16.03
C ASP A 502 -10.71 -25.79 -14.72
N VAL A 503 -11.51 -25.05 -13.97
CA VAL A 503 -12.10 -25.50 -12.71
C VAL A 503 -13.32 -26.34 -13.04
N GLU A 504 -13.33 -27.60 -12.60
CA GLU A 504 -14.52 -28.44 -12.70
C GLU A 504 -15.67 -27.77 -11.93
N PRO A 505 -16.88 -27.62 -12.49
CA PRO A 505 -18.01 -26.99 -11.81
C PRO A 505 -18.29 -27.58 -10.42
N ALA A 506 -17.98 -28.86 -10.24
CA ALA A 506 -18.08 -29.56 -8.97
C ALA A 506 -17.18 -28.97 -7.86
N VAL A 507 -16.03 -28.40 -8.19
CA VAL A 507 -15.14 -27.72 -7.21
C VAL A 507 -15.83 -26.49 -6.65
N VAL A 508 -16.48 -25.69 -7.52
CA VAL A 508 -17.20 -24.48 -7.08
C VAL A 508 -18.39 -24.87 -6.22
N ASP A 509 -19.17 -25.87 -6.62
CA ASP A 509 -20.31 -26.34 -5.84
C ASP A 509 -19.92 -26.90 -4.47
N VAL A 510 -18.77 -27.57 -4.39
CA VAL A 510 -18.22 -28.08 -3.12
C VAL A 510 -17.73 -26.91 -2.27
N ALA A 511 -16.93 -26.01 -2.83
CA ALA A 511 -16.39 -24.86 -2.12
C ALA A 511 -17.50 -23.94 -1.59
N PHE A 512 -18.49 -23.60 -2.42
CA PHE A 512 -19.65 -22.79 -2.01
C PHE A 512 -20.42 -23.43 -0.87
N ARG A 513 -20.70 -24.74 -0.96
CA ARG A 513 -21.44 -25.46 0.09
C ARG A 513 -20.67 -25.56 1.41
N GLU A 514 -19.35 -25.67 1.35
CA GLU A 514 -18.51 -25.70 2.55
C GLU A 514 -18.33 -24.30 3.15
N MET A 515 -18.43 -23.25 2.34
CA MET A 515 -18.46 -21.85 2.80
C MET A 515 -19.80 -21.49 3.44
N ASP A 516 -20.93 -21.82 2.79
CA ASP A 516 -22.32 -21.57 3.24
C ASP A 516 -22.66 -22.48 4.44
N GLY A 517 -22.14 -22.12 5.61
CA GLY A 517 -22.17 -22.92 6.83
C GLY A 517 -23.56 -23.01 7.45
N ASP A 518 -24.41 -22.02 7.24
CA ASP A 518 -25.80 -22.02 7.69
C ASP A 518 -26.80 -22.56 6.63
N GLY A 519 -26.37 -22.71 5.37
CA GLY A 519 -27.13 -23.28 4.27
C GLY A 519 -28.20 -22.35 3.72
N ASN A 520 -28.05 -21.03 3.89
CA ASN A 520 -29.04 -20.03 3.48
C ASN A 520 -28.97 -19.70 1.96
N GLY A 521 -27.93 -20.17 1.27
CA GLY A 521 -27.72 -19.96 -0.16
C GLY A 521 -26.91 -18.70 -0.50
N SER A 522 -26.30 -18.03 0.47
CA SER A 522 -25.28 -16.99 0.31
C SER A 522 -24.20 -17.14 1.39
N VAL A 523 -23.03 -16.57 1.16
CA VAL A 523 -21.89 -16.64 2.09
C VAL A 523 -21.68 -15.29 2.74
N ASP A 524 -21.89 -15.18 4.05
CA ASP A 524 -21.59 -13.94 4.78
C ASP A 524 -20.08 -13.81 5.10
N PHE A 525 -19.65 -12.62 5.55
CA PHE A 525 -18.24 -12.38 5.85
C PHE A 525 -17.68 -13.31 6.94
N SER A 526 -18.49 -13.70 7.93
CA SER A 526 -18.07 -14.60 9.01
C SER A 526 -17.82 -16.01 8.48
N GLU A 527 -18.70 -16.48 7.59
CA GLU A 527 -18.59 -17.75 6.87
C GLU A 527 -17.38 -17.77 5.93
N PHE A 528 -17.18 -16.70 5.17
CA PHE A 528 -16.02 -16.52 4.30
C PHE A 528 -14.69 -16.58 5.08
N VAL A 529 -14.61 -15.88 6.21
CA VAL A 529 -13.44 -15.91 7.10
C VAL A 529 -13.28 -17.26 7.78
N ALA A 530 -14.35 -17.95 8.16
CA ALA A 530 -14.26 -19.29 8.73
C ALA A 530 -13.64 -20.26 7.72
N PHE A 531 -14.06 -20.19 6.46
CA PHE A 531 -13.55 -21.08 5.42
C PHE A 531 -12.06 -20.83 5.11
N PHE A 532 -11.64 -19.57 4.91
CA PHE A 532 -10.25 -19.26 4.52
C PHE A 532 -9.30 -19.00 5.70
N GLY A 533 -9.81 -18.55 6.85
CA GLY A 533 -9.02 -18.15 8.02
C GLY A 533 -8.59 -19.29 8.93
N HIS A 534 -9.10 -20.51 8.75
CA HIS A 534 -8.84 -21.66 9.64
C HIS A 534 -7.45 -22.32 9.48
N ASN A 535 -6.61 -21.91 8.52
CA ASN A 535 -5.29 -22.51 8.30
C ASN A 535 -4.20 -22.23 9.36
N LYS A 536 -4.52 -21.57 10.49
CA LYS A 536 -3.54 -21.34 11.57
C LYS A 536 -3.40 -22.49 12.58
N GLU A 537 -4.18 -23.57 12.51
CA GLU A 537 -4.06 -24.69 13.46
C GLU A 537 -4.11 -26.08 12.78
N SER A 538 -3.27 -26.34 11.78
CA SER A 538 -2.90 -27.72 11.38
C SER A 538 -1.66 -27.73 10.48
N THR A 539 -0.47 -27.49 11.03
CA THR A 539 0.77 -28.25 10.72
C THR A 539 1.88 -27.93 11.71
#